data_AF-A0A2G5I968-F1
#
_entry.id   AF-A0A2G5I968-F1
#
_cell.length_a   1.000
_cell.length_b   1.000
_cell.length_c   1.000
_cell.angle_alpha   90.00
_cell.angle_beta   90.00
_cell.angle_gamma   90.00
#
_symmetry.space_group_name_H-M   'P 1'
#
loop_
_entity.id
_entity.type
_entity.pdbx_description
1 polymer ?
#
loop_
_entity_poly.entity_id
_entity_poly.type
_entity_poly.pdbx_seq_one_letter_code
_entity_poly.pdbx_strand_id
1 'polypeptide(L)'
;MWSYKPLPGGLPTGHRWSLHPVFWKVCCALLLLLVIFREYTNPGITSDWAQQHLGAPAVTKPSATVGSVESKPVWPSPPALPEWQYTWARDGNNQALTASQCDAAFPALYHEIDRAQQHFSGKNISEKDIALTGGNDGGVKFLIVDSQVRIVQTRGLFREDFRHRIIAVVQQVVQAVAAADAVGEPIPNIEFSIVVDDIAVLKEENPGALWSFTRKSADPRQDNLWLIPSFHFFGAPPEAEGFRTMQQKFRRHDSPLEEKIPQVVWRGALWVNEAVRKPLLQVTADKEWANVSVSSISSQWPTWGRSDK
;
A
#
# COMPACT_ATOMS: atom_id res chain seq x y z
N MET A 1 38.37 -37.86 -18.73
CA MET A 1 38.64 -38.21 -17.31
C MET A 1 37.99 -37.11 -16.50
N TRP A 2 36.94 -37.32 -15.70
CA TRP A 2 36.78 -38.32 -14.65
C TRP A 2 35.34 -38.88 -14.61
N SER A 3 35.23 -40.20 -14.42
CA SER A 3 33.98 -40.96 -14.29
C SER A 3 33.64 -41.08 -12.80
N TYR A 4 32.41 -40.74 -12.43
CA TYR A 4 31.90 -40.92 -11.07
C TYR A 4 31.31 -42.33 -10.96
N LYS A 5 31.95 -43.20 -10.15
CA LYS A 5 31.38 -44.50 -9.76
C LYS A 5 30.32 -44.27 -8.67
N PRO A 6 29.13 -44.88 -8.75
CA PRO A 6 28.21 -44.91 -7.62
C PRO A 6 28.73 -45.86 -6.53
N LEU A 7 28.56 -45.44 -5.27
CA LEU A 7 28.88 -46.23 -4.07
C LEU A 7 27.92 -47.43 -3.91
N PRO A 8 28.34 -48.51 -3.22
CA PRO A 8 27.52 -49.70 -3.05
C PRO A 8 26.30 -49.41 -2.18
N GLY A 9 25.15 -49.94 -2.58
CA GLY A 9 23.89 -49.86 -1.83
C GLY A 9 24.05 -50.49 -0.45
N GLY A 10 24.08 -49.64 0.58
CA GLY A 10 23.84 -50.06 1.96
C GLY A 10 22.36 -50.32 2.17
N LEU A 11 22.02 -51.54 2.59
CA LEU A 11 20.70 -51.88 3.15
C LEU A 11 20.41 -50.97 4.35
N PRO A 12 19.25 -50.30 4.43
CA PRO A 12 18.90 -49.52 5.60
C PRO A 12 18.43 -50.48 6.70
N THR A 13 19.35 -50.91 7.57
CA THR A 13 19.02 -51.45 8.89
C THR A 13 18.71 -50.28 9.86
N GLY A 14 17.65 -49.55 9.55
CA GLY A 14 17.09 -48.55 10.46
C GLY A 14 15.71 -49.02 10.90
N HIS A 15 15.59 -49.53 12.14
CA HIS A 15 14.29 -49.68 12.78
C HIS A 15 13.62 -48.30 12.83
N ARG A 16 12.69 -48.07 11.91
CA ARG A 16 11.77 -46.93 11.93
C ARG A 16 10.89 -47.10 13.17
N TRP A 17 11.13 -46.28 14.18
CA TRP A 17 10.19 -46.10 15.29
C TRP A 17 8.93 -45.43 14.74
N SER A 18 8.03 -46.22 14.16
CA SER A 18 6.70 -45.75 13.79
C SER A 18 5.86 -45.70 15.06
N LEU A 19 5.75 -44.52 15.67
CA LEU A 19 4.77 -44.31 16.72
C LEU A 19 3.37 -44.51 16.12
N HIS A 20 2.49 -45.16 16.87
CA HIS A 20 1.15 -45.51 16.42
C HIS A 20 0.41 -44.25 15.93
N PRO A 21 -0.40 -44.29 14.84
CA PRO A 21 -1.08 -43.11 14.30
C PRO A 21 -1.92 -42.33 15.33
N VAL A 22 -2.39 -43.01 16.37
CA VAL A 22 -3.11 -42.42 17.51
C VAL A 22 -2.22 -41.48 18.32
N PHE A 23 -0.93 -41.82 18.50
CA PHE A 23 0.03 -40.96 19.19
C PHE A 23 0.17 -39.60 18.49
N TRP A 24 0.30 -39.61 17.16
CA TRP A 24 0.41 -38.36 16.39
C TRP A 24 -0.86 -37.51 16.46
N LYS A 25 -2.04 -38.14 16.40
CA LYS A 25 -3.32 -37.45 16.56
C LYS A 25 -3.46 -36.80 17.94
N VAL A 26 -3.04 -37.51 19.00
CA VAL A 26 -3.05 -36.99 20.38
C VAL A 26 -2.04 -35.85 20.55
N CYS A 27 -0.82 -35.97 20.03
CA CYS A 27 0.17 -34.89 20.05
C CYS A 27 -0.32 -33.64 19.30
N CYS A 28 -0.91 -33.80 18.11
CA CYS A 28 -1.47 -32.67 17.37
C CYS A 28 -2.63 -32.00 18.11
N ALA A 29 -3.52 -32.80 18.73
CA ALA A 29 -4.63 -32.26 19.53
C ALA A 29 -4.14 -31.49 20.77
N LEU A 30 -3.12 -32.02 21.47
CA LEU A 30 -2.49 -31.33 22.60
C LEU A 30 -1.81 -30.03 22.17
N LEU A 31 -1.08 -30.01 21.05
CA LEU A 31 -0.45 -28.80 20.53
C LEU A 31 -1.48 -27.73 20.15
N LEU A 32 -2.59 -28.13 19.50
CA LEU A 32 -3.70 -27.24 19.19
C LEU A 32 -4.34 -26.65 20.45
N LEU A 33 -4.57 -27.48 21.47
CA LEU A 33 -5.09 -27.02 22.76
C LEU A 33 -4.13 -26.07 23.47
N LEU A 34 -2.81 -26.30 23.40
CA LEU A 34 -1.81 -25.40 23.97
C LEU A 34 -1.76 -24.04 23.24
N VAL A 35 -1.93 -24.03 21.91
CA VAL A 35 -2.01 -22.78 21.13
C VAL A 35 -3.29 -22.02 21.47
N ILE A 36 -4.44 -22.69 21.51
CA ILE A 36 -5.72 -22.06 21.87
C ILE A 36 -5.65 -21.55 23.32
N PHE A 37 -5.10 -22.34 24.25
CA PHE A 37 -4.93 -21.92 25.63
C PHE A 37 -4.01 -20.69 25.71
N ARG A 38 -2.89 -20.66 24.98
CA ARG A 38 -2.01 -19.47 24.92
C ARG A 38 -2.73 -18.24 24.39
N GLU A 39 -3.54 -18.37 23.35
CA GLU A 39 -4.28 -17.23 22.77
C GLU A 39 -5.40 -16.73 23.71
N TYR A 40 -6.05 -17.62 24.46
CA TYR A 40 -7.20 -17.27 25.31
C TYR A 40 -6.87 -17.02 26.79
N THR A 41 -5.69 -17.43 27.26
CA THR A 41 -5.25 -17.23 28.67
C THR A 41 -4.13 -16.23 28.83
N ASN A 42 -3.74 -15.54 27.75
CA ASN A 42 -2.78 -14.45 27.81
C ASN A 42 -3.51 -13.09 27.65
N PRO A 43 -4.24 -12.62 28.67
CA PRO A 43 -4.83 -11.29 28.67
C PRO A 43 -3.70 -10.27 28.85
N GLY A 44 -3.13 -9.82 27.74
CA GLY A 44 -2.30 -8.63 27.72
C GLY A 44 -0.80 -8.89 27.55
N ILE A 45 -0.34 -8.78 26.31
CA ILE A 45 0.79 -7.89 26.09
C ILE A 45 0.20 -6.48 26.11
N THR A 46 -0.05 -5.96 27.30
CA THR A 46 -0.13 -4.52 27.51
C THR A 46 1.30 -4.02 27.38
N SER A 47 1.61 -3.30 26.29
CA SER A 47 2.91 -2.65 26.18
C SER A 47 3.09 -1.71 27.38
N ASP A 48 4.26 -1.74 28.03
CA ASP A 48 4.62 -0.85 29.15
C ASP A 48 4.40 0.66 28.84
N TRP A 49 4.29 1.02 27.56
CA TRP A 49 3.89 2.34 27.09
C TRP A 49 2.51 2.80 27.62
N ALA A 50 1.54 1.89 27.79
CA ALA A 50 0.18 2.25 28.18
C ALA A 50 0.06 2.71 29.65
N GLN A 51 1.00 2.33 30.52
CA GLN A 51 1.02 2.79 31.92
C GLN A 51 1.74 4.13 32.12
N GLN A 52 2.62 4.54 31.19
CA GLN A 52 3.41 5.76 31.35
C GLN A 52 2.64 7.07 31.09
N HIS A 53 1.40 7.02 30.59
CA HIS A 53 0.63 8.22 30.21
C HIS A 53 -0.64 8.48 31.02
N LEU A 54 -0.90 7.74 32.11
CA LEU A 54 -2.02 8.00 33.03
C LEU A 54 -1.69 9.00 34.16
N GLY A 55 -0.51 9.61 34.13
CA GLY A 55 0.00 10.50 35.20
C GLY A 55 0.42 11.90 34.75
N ALA A 56 -0.21 12.47 33.72
CA ALA A 56 0.06 13.87 33.37
C ALA A 56 -0.69 14.82 34.34
N PRO A 57 0.00 15.73 35.04
CA PRO A 57 -0.66 16.69 35.92
C PRO A 57 -1.51 17.68 35.12
N ALA A 58 -2.71 17.96 35.64
CA ALA A 58 -3.65 18.91 35.06
C ALA A 58 -3.02 20.31 34.93
N VAL A 59 -2.89 20.80 33.70
CA VAL A 59 -2.50 22.19 33.43
C VAL A 59 -3.66 23.09 33.86
N THR A 60 -3.40 23.90 34.89
CA THR A 60 -4.31 24.90 35.41
C THR A 60 -4.46 26.03 34.38
N LYS A 61 -5.68 26.27 33.90
CA LYS A 61 -5.99 27.42 33.02
C LYS A 61 -5.81 28.72 33.82
N PRO A 62 -5.05 29.73 33.33
CA PRO A 62 -5.13 31.05 33.90
C PRO A 62 -6.46 31.72 33.50
N SER A 63 -7.14 32.25 34.50
CA SER A 63 -8.30 33.14 34.37
C SER A 63 -7.82 34.48 33.81
N ALA A 64 -8.24 34.85 32.60
CA ALA A 64 -7.97 36.16 32.03
C ALA A 64 -9.16 37.09 32.32
N THR A 65 -8.92 38.08 33.17
CA THR A 65 -9.81 39.19 33.47
C THR A 65 -9.96 40.08 32.23
N VAL A 66 -11.20 40.41 31.88
CA VAL A 66 -11.55 41.33 30.79
C VAL A 66 -11.10 42.73 31.16
N GLY A 67 -10.08 43.23 30.46
CA GLY A 67 -9.61 44.62 30.50
C GLY A 67 -9.91 45.32 29.17
N SER A 68 -10.23 46.61 29.28
CA SER A 68 -10.72 47.55 28.28
C SER A 68 -10.03 47.56 26.91
N VAL A 69 -10.84 47.80 25.88
CA VAL A 69 -10.46 48.00 24.48
C VAL A 69 -9.63 49.28 24.35
N GLU A 70 -8.35 49.13 24.04
CA GLU A 70 -7.48 50.20 23.55
C GLU A 70 -7.12 49.88 22.09
N SER A 71 -7.26 50.88 21.22
CA SER A 71 -7.14 50.74 19.77
C SER A 71 -5.76 50.25 19.36
N LYS A 72 -5.69 49.09 18.71
CA LYS A 72 -4.46 48.53 18.14
C LYS A 72 -3.85 49.50 17.11
N PRO A 73 -2.52 49.72 17.13
CA PRO A 73 -1.84 50.43 16.06
C PRO A 73 -2.00 49.64 14.76
N VAL A 74 -2.38 50.35 13.69
CA VAL A 74 -2.43 49.81 12.33
C VAL A 74 -1.00 49.55 11.89
N TRP A 75 -0.57 48.29 11.98
CA TRP A 75 0.65 47.85 11.35
C TRP A 75 0.47 47.91 9.84
N PRO A 76 1.46 48.42 9.07
CA PRO A 76 1.42 48.35 7.63
C PRO A 76 1.22 46.89 7.23
N SER A 77 0.23 46.64 6.37
CA SER A 77 -0.06 45.32 5.84
C SER A 77 1.24 44.66 5.37
N PRO A 78 1.50 43.39 5.70
CA PRO A 78 2.59 42.65 5.09
C PRO A 78 2.50 42.82 3.57
N PRO A 79 3.62 43.03 2.86
CA PRO A 79 3.60 42.99 1.40
C PRO A 79 2.88 41.71 0.97
N ALA A 80 1.94 41.83 0.04
CA ALA A 80 1.23 40.68 -0.52
C ALA A 80 2.26 39.59 -0.81
N LEU A 81 2.10 38.44 -0.17
CA LEU A 81 3.02 37.32 -0.37
C LEU A 81 3.08 37.08 -1.89
N PRO A 82 4.29 36.94 -2.47
CA PRO A 82 4.40 36.62 -3.88
C PRO A 82 3.55 35.39 -4.17
N GLU A 83 2.80 35.43 -5.27
CA GLU A 83 1.96 34.33 -5.73
C GLU A 83 2.79 33.05 -5.70
N TRP A 84 2.42 32.10 -4.83
CA TRP A 84 3.21 30.89 -4.62
C TRP A 84 3.27 30.11 -5.94
N GLN A 85 4.47 29.70 -6.33
CA GLN A 85 4.68 28.87 -7.52
C GLN A 85 5.41 27.59 -7.15
N TYR A 86 4.92 26.48 -7.70
CA TYR A 86 5.52 25.18 -7.50
C TYR A 86 6.92 25.11 -8.13
N THR A 87 7.91 24.74 -7.32
CA THR A 87 9.26 24.46 -7.79
C THR A 87 9.63 23.04 -7.38
N TRP A 88 9.80 22.14 -8.35
CA TRP A 88 10.14 20.73 -8.10
C TRP A 88 11.28 20.54 -7.09
N ALA A 89 12.36 21.31 -7.21
CA ALA A 89 13.52 21.21 -6.31
C ALA A 89 13.20 21.53 -4.85
N ARG A 90 12.24 22.43 -4.58
CA ARG A 90 11.82 22.84 -3.24
C ARG A 90 10.66 21.98 -2.74
N ASP A 91 9.65 21.80 -3.59
CA ASP A 91 8.32 21.30 -3.21
C ASP A 91 8.08 19.85 -3.59
N GLY A 92 8.95 19.23 -4.40
CA GLY A 92 8.77 17.86 -4.92
C GLY A 92 8.60 16.77 -3.87
N ASN A 93 9.08 17.03 -2.64
CA ASN A 93 8.92 16.15 -1.49
C ASN A 93 8.09 16.77 -0.36
N ASN A 94 7.53 17.96 -0.56
CA ASN A 94 6.61 18.54 0.40
C ASN A 94 5.29 17.76 0.34
N GLN A 95 4.88 17.18 1.46
CA GLN A 95 3.61 16.43 1.56
C GLN A 95 2.48 17.30 2.13
N ALA A 96 2.83 18.44 2.71
CA ALA A 96 1.95 19.37 3.39
C ALA A 96 1.75 20.61 2.50
N LEU A 97 1.20 20.39 1.30
CA LEU A 97 0.69 21.47 0.46
C LEU A 97 -0.80 21.66 0.77
N THR A 98 -1.24 22.91 0.88
CA THR A 98 -2.67 23.25 0.99
C THR A 98 -3.42 22.86 -0.29
N ALA A 99 -4.75 22.72 -0.22
CA ALA A 99 -5.60 22.48 -1.38
C ALA A 99 -5.32 23.50 -2.51
N SER A 100 -5.24 24.80 -2.18
CA SER A 100 -4.96 25.86 -3.14
C SER A 100 -3.59 25.71 -3.84
N GLN A 101 -2.58 25.23 -3.11
CA GLN A 101 -1.25 24.96 -3.68
C GLN A 101 -1.27 23.71 -4.55
N CYS A 102 -2.00 22.68 -4.17
CA CYS A 102 -2.22 21.49 -5.01
C CYS A 102 -2.94 21.85 -6.31
N ASP A 103 -3.96 22.71 -6.26
CA ASP A 103 -4.70 23.18 -7.44
C ASP A 103 -3.80 23.97 -8.39
N ALA A 104 -2.97 24.87 -7.84
CA ALA A 104 -2.01 25.64 -8.63
C ALA A 104 -0.90 24.78 -9.23
N ALA A 105 -0.41 23.76 -8.50
CA ALA A 105 0.70 22.92 -8.94
C ALA A 105 0.28 21.78 -9.88
N PHE A 106 -0.90 21.19 -9.65
CA PHE A 106 -1.33 19.94 -10.25
C PHE A 106 -2.80 20.01 -10.74
N PRO A 107 -3.19 21.00 -11.56
CA PRO A 107 -4.59 21.21 -11.96
C PRO A 107 -5.21 20.02 -12.72
N ALA A 108 -4.38 19.14 -13.29
CA ALA A 108 -4.83 17.97 -14.05
C ALA A 108 -4.85 16.65 -13.23
N LEU A 109 -4.51 16.68 -11.94
CA LEU A 109 -4.36 15.46 -11.13
C LEU A 109 -5.69 14.91 -10.59
N TYR A 110 -6.78 15.67 -10.68
CA TYR A 110 -8.06 15.35 -10.04
C TYR A 110 -9.01 14.48 -10.86
N HIS A 111 -8.72 14.20 -12.12
CA HIS A 111 -9.64 13.49 -13.03
C HIS A 111 -10.30 12.23 -12.42
N GLU A 112 -9.52 11.35 -11.80
CA GLU A 112 -10.05 10.11 -11.21
C GLU A 112 -10.77 10.33 -9.87
N ILE A 113 -10.43 11.40 -9.14
CA ILE A 113 -11.11 11.81 -7.90
C ILE A 113 -12.48 12.40 -8.27
N ASP A 114 -12.52 13.32 -9.24
CA ASP A 114 -13.74 13.97 -9.71
C ASP A 114 -14.72 12.96 -10.31
N ARG A 115 -14.21 12.00 -11.10
CA ARG A 115 -15.02 10.89 -11.61
C ARG A 115 -15.65 10.09 -10.47
N ALA A 116 -14.86 9.71 -9.45
CA ALA A 116 -15.38 8.93 -8.34
C ALA A 116 -16.41 9.74 -7.54
N GLN A 117 -16.15 11.02 -7.27
CA GLN A 117 -17.10 11.92 -6.63
C GLN A 117 -18.41 12.01 -7.41
N GLN A 118 -18.33 12.17 -8.74
CA GLN A 118 -19.51 12.21 -9.60
C GLN A 118 -20.28 10.89 -9.56
N HIS A 119 -19.59 9.74 -9.64
CA HIS A 119 -20.21 8.41 -9.58
C HIS A 119 -20.93 8.16 -8.26
N PHE A 120 -20.40 8.64 -7.15
CA PHE A 120 -21.00 8.47 -5.82
C PHE A 120 -21.92 9.63 -5.40
N SER A 121 -22.06 10.67 -6.23
CA SER A 121 -22.93 11.81 -5.95
C SER A 121 -24.38 11.35 -5.74
N GLY A 122 -24.96 11.76 -4.60
CA GLY A 122 -26.32 11.37 -4.21
C GLY A 122 -26.49 9.91 -3.76
N LYS A 123 -25.42 9.11 -3.71
CA LYS A 123 -25.47 7.74 -3.17
C LYS A 123 -25.16 7.76 -1.68
N ASN A 124 -25.90 6.96 -0.91
CA ASN A 124 -25.59 6.70 0.49
C ASN A 124 -24.65 5.50 0.58
N ILE A 125 -23.47 5.70 1.13
CA ILE A 125 -22.49 4.64 1.39
C ILE A 125 -22.72 4.11 2.81
N SER A 126 -22.97 2.81 2.93
CA SER A 126 -23.18 2.13 4.21
C SER A 126 -21.98 1.26 4.59
N GLU A 127 -21.95 0.78 5.84
CA GLU A 127 -20.92 -0.16 6.30
C GLU A 127 -20.79 -1.42 5.43
N LYS A 128 -21.89 -1.85 4.80
CA LYS A 128 -21.92 -3.03 3.92
C LYS A 128 -21.17 -2.78 2.62
N ASP A 129 -21.15 -1.54 2.14
CA ASP A 129 -20.54 -1.16 0.86
C ASP A 129 -19.03 -1.05 1.00
N ILE A 130 -18.53 -0.71 2.19
CA ILE A 130 -17.09 -0.65 2.50
C ILE A 130 -16.57 -1.93 3.16
N ALA A 131 -17.34 -3.03 3.15
CA ALA A 131 -16.93 -4.26 3.81
C ALA A 131 -15.79 -4.97 3.04
N LEU A 132 -14.76 -5.42 3.77
CA LEU A 132 -13.75 -6.32 3.21
C LEU A 132 -14.36 -7.71 3.02
N THR A 133 -14.93 -7.96 1.83
CA THR A 133 -15.61 -9.21 1.51
C THR A 133 -14.70 -10.23 0.83
N GLY A 134 -15.09 -11.51 0.91
CA GLY A 134 -14.39 -12.58 0.20
C GLY A 134 -14.38 -12.36 -1.32
N GLY A 135 -13.27 -12.75 -1.97
CA GLY A 135 -12.98 -12.46 -3.38
C GLY A 135 -11.71 -11.64 -3.54
N ASN A 136 -11.45 -10.71 -2.62
CA ASN A 136 -10.15 -10.05 -2.47
C ASN A 136 -9.33 -10.82 -1.44
N ASP A 137 -8.03 -11.01 -1.70
CA ASP A 137 -7.15 -11.74 -0.80
C ASP A 137 -6.57 -10.83 0.30
N GLY A 138 -6.52 -9.50 0.07
CA GLY A 138 -5.84 -8.55 0.94
C GLY A 138 -6.57 -7.22 1.08
N GLY A 139 -6.51 -6.64 2.27
CA GLY A 139 -7.04 -5.30 2.48
C GLY A 139 -6.99 -4.82 3.92
N VAL A 140 -7.33 -3.57 4.09
CA VAL A 140 -7.34 -2.88 5.39
C VAL A 140 -8.50 -1.90 5.43
N LYS A 141 -9.24 -1.91 6.54
CA LYS A 141 -10.32 -0.98 6.85
C LYS A 141 -9.82 0.04 7.86
N PHE A 142 -9.99 1.31 7.55
CA PHE A 142 -9.59 2.43 8.37
C PHE A 142 -10.79 3.18 8.92
N LEU A 143 -10.61 3.74 10.11
CA LEU A 143 -11.47 4.76 10.69
C LEU A 143 -10.60 5.97 11.04
N ILE A 144 -10.96 7.13 10.50
CA ILE A 144 -10.37 8.42 10.86
C ILE A 144 -11.41 9.18 11.67
N VAL A 145 -11.06 9.55 12.91
CA VAL A 145 -11.86 10.41 13.77
C VAL A 145 -10.93 11.39 14.46
N ASP A 146 -11.22 12.69 14.36
CA ASP A 146 -10.44 13.78 14.96
C ASP A 146 -8.94 13.70 14.60
N SER A 147 -8.64 13.59 13.29
CA SER A 147 -7.28 13.42 12.75
C SER A 147 -6.53 12.17 13.26
N GLN A 148 -7.21 11.20 13.89
CA GLN A 148 -6.59 9.96 14.37
C GLN A 148 -6.95 8.75 13.50
N VAL A 149 -5.93 8.12 12.92
CA VAL A 149 -6.05 6.91 12.10
C VAL A 149 -6.14 5.66 12.98
N ARG A 150 -7.17 4.85 12.77
CA ARG A 150 -7.37 3.54 13.42
C ARG A 150 -7.53 2.46 12.36
N ILE A 151 -6.93 1.30 12.60
CA ILE A 151 -7.17 0.10 11.80
C ILE A 151 -8.32 -0.66 12.44
N VAL A 152 -9.44 -0.77 11.72
CA VAL A 152 -10.65 -1.48 12.18
C VAL A 152 -10.56 -2.96 11.86
N GLN A 153 -10.07 -3.29 10.66
CA GLN A 153 -10.00 -4.66 10.17
C GLN A 153 -8.84 -4.80 9.18
N THR A 154 -8.20 -5.98 9.18
CA THR A 154 -7.23 -6.36 8.15
C THR A 154 -7.59 -7.72 7.56
N ARG A 155 -7.19 -7.94 6.31
CA ARG A 155 -7.30 -9.23 5.60
C ARG A 155 -6.01 -9.50 4.84
N GLY A 156 -5.59 -10.77 4.78
CA GLY A 156 -4.44 -11.18 3.98
C GLY A 156 -3.07 -11.02 4.66
N LEU A 157 -3.00 -10.63 5.95
CA LEU A 157 -1.73 -10.44 6.67
C LEU A 157 -0.85 -11.71 6.78
N PHE A 158 -1.41 -12.89 6.57
CA PHE A 158 -0.65 -14.15 6.56
C PHE A 158 0.25 -14.27 5.32
N ARG A 159 -0.12 -13.62 4.21
CA ARG A 159 0.70 -13.52 2.99
C ARG A 159 1.72 -12.40 3.13
N GLU A 160 2.97 -12.71 2.82
CA GLU A 160 4.09 -11.78 3.00
C GLU A 160 4.01 -10.57 2.07
N ASP A 161 3.74 -10.80 0.80
CA ASP A 161 3.54 -9.76 -0.20
C ASP A 161 2.42 -8.79 0.24
N PHE A 162 1.29 -9.32 0.72
CA PHE A 162 0.15 -8.49 1.12
C PHE A 162 0.39 -7.75 2.43
N ARG A 163 1.13 -8.36 3.36
CA ARG A 163 1.56 -7.68 4.59
C ARG A 163 2.40 -6.44 4.28
N HIS A 164 3.36 -6.54 3.35
CA HIS A 164 4.15 -5.39 2.92
C HIS A 164 3.29 -4.30 2.28
N ARG A 165 2.35 -4.66 1.40
CA ARG A 165 1.41 -3.72 0.78
C ARG A 165 0.56 -2.99 1.83
N ILE A 166 0.03 -3.73 2.81
CA ILE A 166 -0.80 -3.16 3.88
C ILE A 166 0.03 -2.21 4.75
N ILE A 167 1.25 -2.57 5.13
CA ILE A 167 2.13 -1.68 5.91
C ILE A 167 2.40 -0.37 5.16
N ALA A 168 2.74 -0.46 3.86
CA ALA A 168 2.98 0.70 3.03
C ALA A 168 1.74 1.61 2.89
N VAL A 169 0.55 1.01 2.70
CA VAL A 169 -0.72 1.76 2.68
C VAL A 169 -1.02 2.43 4.02
N VAL A 170 -0.76 1.76 5.15
CA VAL A 170 -0.92 2.35 6.48
C VAL A 170 0.00 3.56 6.64
N GLN A 171 1.27 3.47 6.23
CA GLN A 171 2.20 4.61 6.25
C GLN A 171 1.69 5.77 5.39
N GLN A 172 1.14 5.47 4.22
CA GLN A 172 0.54 6.46 3.33
C GLN A 172 -0.63 7.21 3.96
N VAL A 173 -1.58 6.48 4.57
CA VAL A 173 -2.76 7.09 5.22
C VAL A 173 -2.33 7.93 6.41
N VAL A 174 -1.44 7.43 7.27
CA VAL A 174 -0.93 8.18 8.43
C VAL A 174 -0.22 9.46 7.98
N GLN A 175 0.62 9.39 6.95
CA GLN A 175 1.30 10.57 6.42
C GLN A 175 0.33 11.59 5.83
N ALA A 176 -0.68 11.14 5.08
CA ALA A 176 -1.67 12.02 4.47
C ALA A 176 -2.49 12.78 5.53
N VAL A 177 -2.95 12.08 6.58
CA VAL A 177 -3.71 12.71 7.68
C VAL A 177 -2.85 13.71 8.44
N ALA A 178 -1.61 13.35 8.77
CA ALA A 178 -0.69 14.26 9.47
C ALA A 178 -0.34 15.50 8.63
N ALA A 179 -0.19 15.34 7.31
CA ALA A 179 0.12 16.46 6.42
C ALA A 179 -1.06 17.42 6.27
N ALA A 180 -2.28 16.90 6.16
CA ALA A 180 -3.51 17.67 6.10
C ALA A 180 -3.74 18.48 7.40
N ASP A 181 -3.51 17.85 8.55
CA ASP A 181 -3.59 18.50 9.86
C ASP A 181 -2.55 19.64 10.00
N ALA A 182 -1.32 19.41 9.54
CA ALA A 182 -0.23 20.38 9.61
C ALA A 182 -0.48 21.67 8.81
N VAL A 183 -1.31 21.63 7.76
CA VAL A 183 -1.69 22.80 6.97
C VAL A 183 -3.03 23.41 7.38
N GLY A 184 -3.68 22.88 8.42
CA GLY A 184 -4.98 23.37 8.88
C GLY A 184 -6.17 22.95 8.02
N GLU A 185 -6.03 21.86 7.25
CA GLU A 185 -7.08 21.28 6.40
C GLU A 185 -7.37 19.82 6.83
N PRO A 186 -7.79 19.57 8.09
CA PRO A 186 -7.90 18.22 8.63
C PRO A 186 -8.93 17.38 7.86
N ILE A 187 -8.61 16.09 7.67
CA ILE A 187 -9.50 15.13 7.02
C ILE A 187 -10.74 14.90 7.90
N PRO A 188 -11.97 14.97 7.34
CA PRO A 188 -13.19 14.74 8.10
C PRO A 188 -13.28 13.30 8.62
N ASN A 189 -14.16 13.08 9.59
CA ASN A 189 -14.43 11.74 10.11
C ASN A 189 -14.93 10.83 8.99
N ILE A 190 -14.24 9.70 8.77
CA ILE A 190 -14.52 8.79 7.66
C ILE A 190 -14.12 7.36 8.01
N GLU A 191 -14.90 6.39 7.55
CA GLU A 191 -14.55 4.98 7.53
C GLU A 191 -14.50 4.48 6.08
N PHE A 192 -13.45 3.75 5.73
CA PHE A 192 -13.24 3.26 4.36
C PHE A 192 -12.36 2.01 4.34
N SER A 193 -12.41 1.27 3.22
CA SER A 193 -11.60 0.07 3.02
C SER A 193 -10.74 0.18 1.77
N ILE A 194 -9.48 -0.18 1.91
CA ILE A 194 -8.52 -0.32 0.81
C ILE A 194 -8.29 -1.81 0.55
N VAL A 195 -8.52 -2.24 -0.69
CA VAL A 195 -8.09 -3.55 -1.19
C VAL A 195 -6.71 -3.43 -1.82
N VAL A 196 -5.81 -4.36 -1.46
CA VAL A 196 -4.39 -4.31 -1.87
C VAL A 196 -4.04 -5.30 -2.97
N ASP A 197 -5.03 -6.04 -3.47
CA ASP A 197 -4.94 -6.90 -4.65
C ASP A 197 -4.58 -6.10 -5.91
N ASP A 198 -3.88 -6.73 -6.86
CA ASP A 198 -3.53 -6.09 -8.15
C ASP A 198 -4.78 -5.67 -8.94
N ILE A 199 -5.82 -6.51 -8.86
CA ILE A 199 -7.13 -6.27 -9.45
C ILE A 199 -8.16 -6.47 -8.34
N ALA A 200 -8.86 -5.40 -7.98
CA ALA A 200 -9.96 -5.48 -7.03
C ALA A 200 -11.09 -6.35 -7.61
N VAL A 201 -11.54 -7.32 -6.82
CA VAL A 201 -12.69 -8.16 -7.14
C VAL A 201 -13.93 -7.53 -6.53
N LEU A 202 -14.92 -7.23 -7.37
CA LEU A 202 -16.19 -6.64 -6.97
C LEU A 202 -17.31 -7.66 -7.18
N LYS A 203 -18.26 -7.72 -6.25
CA LYS A 203 -19.43 -8.59 -6.38
C LYS A 203 -20.41 -7.98 -7.39
N GLU A 204 -21.16 -8.84 -8.07
CA GLU A 204 -22.13 -8.37 -9.07
C GLU A 204 -23.32 -7.67 -8.43
N GLU A 205 -23.87 -8.20 -7.32
CA GLU A 205 -25.07 -7.62 -6.71
C GLU A 205 -24.76 -6.42 -5.81
N ASN A 206 -23.55 -6.35 -5.26
CA ASN A 206 -23.06 -5.20 -4.53
C ASN A 206 -21.57 -4.96 -4.80
N PRO A 207 -21.22 -4.12 -5.79
CA PRO A 207 -19.83 -3.80 -6.08
C PRO A 207 -19.17 -2.96 -4.98
N GLY A 208 -19.93 -2.44 -4.02
CA GLY A 208 -19.42 -1.71 -2.85
C GLY A 208 -18.88 -0.31 -3.17
N ALA A 209 -18.08 0.22 -2.24
CA ALA A 209 -17.35 1.47 -2.35
C ALA A 209 -15.94 1.27 -1.77
N LEU A 210 -15.08 0.63 -2.57
CA LEU A 210 -13.74 0.23 -2.14
C LEU A 210 -12.68 1.12 -2.77
N TRP A 211 -11.56 1.27 -2.07
CA TRP A 211 -10.40 1.99 -2.57
C TRP A 211 -9.40 0.98 -3.15
N SER A 212 -8.83 1.26 -4.32
CA SER A 212 -7.91 0.37 -5.02
C SER A 212 -6.81 1.14 -5.76
N PHE A 213 -5.82 0.42 -6.27
CA PHE A 213 -4.72 1.03 -7.04
C PHE A 213 -5.01 1.16 -8.52
N THR A 214 -5.88 0.29 -9.06
CA THR A 214 -6.22 0.27 -10.48
C THR A 214 -7.70 -0.01 -10.68
N ARG A 215 -8.20 0.39 -11.85
CA ARG A 215 -9.51 0.00 -12.36
C ARG A 215 -9.44 -0.26 -13.87
N LYS A 216 -10.34 -1.10 -14.37
CA LYS A 216 -10.59 -1.32 -15.80
C LYS A 216 -11.69 -0.35 -16.24
N SER A 217 -11.33 0.70 -16.95
CA SER A 217 -12.29 1.69 -17.45
C SER A 217 -13.37 1.10 -18.37
N ALA A 218 -13.08 -0.01 -19.03
CA ALA A 218 -14.04 -0.73 -19.87
C ALA A 218 -15.04 -1.61 -19.08
N ASP A 219 -14.86 -1.77 -17.76
CA ASP A 219 -15.81 -2.49 -16.89
C ASP A 219 -16.51 -1.49 -15.96
N PRO A 220 -17.77 -1.10 -16.27
CA PRO A 220 -18.51 -0.12 -15.48
C PRO A 220 -18.69 -0.49 -14.00
N ARG A 221 -18.59 -1.79 -13.65
CA ARG A 221 -18.65 -2.19 -12.23
C ARG A 221 -17.49 -1.61 -11.44
N GLN A 222 -16.33 -1.45 -12.09
CA GLN A 222 -15.14 -0.88 -11.48
C GLN A 222 -15.20 0.65 -11.32
N ASP A 223 -16.28 1.31 -11.76
CA ASP A 223 -16.50 2.71 -11.40
C ASP A 223 -16.80 2.91 -9.91
N ASN A 224 -17.16 1.83 -9.21
CA ASN A 224 -17.29 1.78 -7.76
C ASN A 224 -15.95 1.78 -6.99
N LEU A 225 -14.82 1.81 -7.70
CA LEU A 225 -13.50 1.94 -7.10
C LEU A 225 -13.09 3.40 -7.00
N TRP A 226 -12.60 3.78 -5.82
CA TRP A 226 -11.82 5.00 -5.61
C TRP A 226 -10.36 4.71 -5.84
N LEU A 227 -9.75 5.36 -6.83
CA LEU A 227 -8.32 5.16 -7.09
C LEU A 227 -7.48 5.96 -6.12
N ILE A 228 -6.49 5.30 -5.55
CA ILE A 228 -5.48 5.91 -4.68
C ILE A 228 -4.07 5.61 -5.19
N PRO A 229 -3.06 6.41 -4.81
CA PRO A 229 -1.68 6.09 -5.16
C PRO A 229 -1.29 4.74 -4.55
N SER A 230 -0.55 3.92 -5.31
CA SER A 230 -0.21 2.55 -4.90
C SER A 230 0.81 2.49 -3.76
N PHE A 231 0.89 1.34 -3.09
CA PHE A 231 1.86 1.05 -2.03
C PHE A 231 3.34 1.30 -2.43
N HIS A 232 3.67 1.28 -3.73
CA HIS A 232 5.02 1.56 -4.24
C HIS A 232 5.55 2.97 -3.89
N PHE A 233 4.68 3.91 -3.49
CA PHE A 233 5.13 5.21 -2.98
C PHE A 233 6.00 5.08 -1.72
N PHE A 234 5.75 4.05 -0.89
CA PHE A 234 6.50 3.76 0.33
C PHE A 234 7.45 2.59 0.18
N GLY A 235 7.02 1.53 -0.49
CA GLY A 235 7.89 0.40 -0.82
C GLY A 235 7.12 -0.87 -1.15
N ALA A 236 7.82 -1.76 -1.83
CA ALA A 236 7.36 -3.09 -2.22
C ALA A 236 8.53 -4.07 -2.09
N PRO A 237 8.93 -4.47 -0.87
CA PRO A 237 10.06 -5.37 -0.70
C PRO A 237 9.68 -6.82 -1.05
N PRO A 238 10.59 -7.58 -1.71
CA PRO A 238 11.95 -7.19 -2.09
C PRO A 238 12.08 -6.48 -3.45
N GLU A 239 10.98 -6.24 -4.17
CA GLU A 239 10.97 -5.76 -5.55
C GLU A 239 11.51 -4.33 -5.72
N ALA A 240 11.11 -3.41 -4.85
CA ALA A 240 11.42 -2.00 -4.96
C ALA A 240 11.41 -1.29 -3.60
N GLU A 241 12.28 -0.29 -3.48
CA GLU A 241 12.22 0.70 -2.41
C GLU A 241 11.13 1.74 -2.70
N GLY A 242 10.87 2.63 -1.74
CA GLY A 242 9.91 3.71 -1.91
C GLY A 242 10.24 4.64 -3.06
N PHE A 243 9.19 5.22 -3.65
CA PHE A 243 9.26 6.05 -4.85
C PHE A 243 10.32 7.16 -4.77
N ARG A 244 10.46 7.82 -3.61
CA ARG A 244 11.48 8.87 -3.41
C ARG A 244 12.90 8.35 -3.57
N THR A 245 13.20 7.21 -2.96
CA THR A 245 14.52 6.60 -3.03
C THR A 245 14.80 6.12 -4.45
N MET A 246 13.80 5.54 -5.11
CA MET A 246 13.90 5.12 -6.50
C MET A 246 14.14 6.31 -7.44
N GLN A 247 13.45 7.44 -7.28
CA GLN A 247 13.71 8.67 -8.05
C GLN A 247 15.14 9.18 -7.89
N GLN A 248 15.70 9.15 -6.66
CA GLN A 248 17.09 9.53 -6.44
C GLN A 248 18.07 8.60 -7.15
N LYS A 249 17.83 7.29 -7.11
CA LYS A 249 18.65 6.31 -7.84
C LYS A 249 18.57 6.53 -9.34
N PHE A 250 17.37 6.73 -9.90
CA PHE A 250 17.20 6.98 -11.33
C PHE A 250 17.93 8.24 -11.78
N ARG A 251 17.83 9.35 -11.03
CA ARG A 251 18.54 10.59 -11.36
C ARG A 251 20.07 10.45 -11.41
N ARG A 252 20.65 9.54 -10.64
CA ARG A 252 22.11 9.26 -10.66
C ARG A 252 22.55 8.49 -11.90
N HIS A 253 21.62 7.81 -12.56
CA HIS A 253 21.87 6.99 -13.75
C HIS A 253 21.20 7.54 -15.01
N ASP A 254 20.57 8.72 -14.91
CA ASP A 254 19.96 9.38 -16.05
C ASP A 254 21.04 10.13 -16.85
N SER A 255 20.76 10.31 -18.13
CA SER A 255 21.66 10.94 -19.09
C SER A 255 20.86 11.76 -20.12
N PRO A 256 21.45 12.82 -20.70
CA PRO A 256 20.84 13.60 -21.78
C PRO A 256 20.36 12.70 -22.92
N LEU A 257 19.33 13.15 -23.65
CA LEU A 257 18.71 12.35 -24.70
C LEU A 257 19.72 11.94 -25.78
N GLU A 258 20.67 12.81 -26.08
CA GLU A 258 21.73 12.64 -27.07
C GLU A 258 22.72 11.52 -26.71
N GLU A 259 22.83 11.19 -25.42
CA GLU A 259 23.68 10.12 -24.89
C GLU A 259 22.93 8.80 -24.72
N LYS A 260 21.60 8.78 -24.89
CA LYS A 260 20.80 7.56 -24.75
C LYS A 260 21.01 6.66 -25.98
N ILE A 261 21.04 5.35 -25.74
CA ILE A 261 21.08 4.35 -26.82
C ILE A 261 19.78 4.46 -27.63
N PRO A 262 19.82 4.63 -28.96
CA PRO A 262 18.64 4.82 -29.80
C PRO A 262 17.90 3.50 -30.05
N GLN A 263 17.51 2.82 -28.97
CA GLN A 263 16.77 1.57 -28.99
C GLN A 263 15.54 1.66 -28.10
N VAL A 264 14.44 1.04 -28.53
CA VAL A 264 13.28 0.80 -27.66
C VAL A 264 13.64 -0.31 -26.68
N VAL A 265 13.49 -0.06 -25.38
CA VAL A 265 13.84 -1.03 -24.33
C VAL A 265 12.59 -1.50 -23.58
N TRP A 266 12.51 -2.80 -23.35
CA TRP A 266 11.54 -3.38 -22.41
C TRP A 266 12.12 -4.62 -21.72
N ARG A 267 11.84 -4.75 -20.42
CA ARG A 267 12.15 -5.91 -19.58
C ARG A 267 10.94 -6.21 -18.71
N GLY A 268 10.46 -7.45 -18.74
CA GLY A 268 9.36 -7.84 -17.88
C GLY A 268 8.94 -9.29 -18.03
N ALA A 269 8.06 -9.74 -17.15
CA ALA A 269 7.53 -11.09 -17.19
C ALA A 269 6.43 -11.23 -18.26
N LEU A 270 6.55 -12.20 -19.16
CA LEU A 270 5.57 -12.37 -20.26
C LEU A 270 4.14 -12.64 -19.75
N TRP A 271 4.01 -13.49 -18.72
CA TRP A 271 2.74 -14.04 -18.26
C TRP A 271 1.76 -13.02 -17.67
N VAL A 272 2.22 -11.84 -17.23
CA VAL A 272 1.36 -10.84 -16.56
C VAL A 272 0.31 -10.24 -17.51
N ASN A 273 0.64 -10.12 -18.79
CA ASN A 273 -0.31 -9.70 -19.83
C ASN A 273 0.19 -10.17 -21.20
N GLU A 274 0.12 -11.48 -21.42
CA GLU A 274 0.67 -12.12 -22.63
C GLU A 274 0.06 -11.53 -23.91
N ALA A 275 -1.24 -11.21 -23.90
CA ALA A 275 -1.97 -10.67 -25.04
C ALA A 275 -1.35 -9.37 -25.59
N VAL A 276 -0.72 -8.55 -24.73
CA VAL A 276 -0.03 -7.32 -25.13
C VAL A 276 1.49 -7.53 -25.27
N ARG A 277 2.09 -8.31 -24.36
CA ARG A 277 3.56 -8.45 -24.28
C ARG A 277 4.12 -9.38 -25.35
N LYS A 278 3.37 -10.39 -25.80
CA LYS A 278 3.80 -11.32 -26.84
C LYS A 278 3.87 -10.67 -28.22
N PRO A 279 2.86 -9.90 -28.68
CA PRO A 279 2.98 -9.14 -29.91
C PRO A 279 4.15 -8.15 -29.90
N LEU A 280 4.41 -7.48 -28.77
CA LEU A 280 5.59 -6.61 -28.62
C LEU A 280 6.88 -7.38 -28.93
N LEU A 281 7.11 -8.51 -28.24
CA LEU A 281 8.30 -9.35 -28.46
C LEU A 281 8.43 -9.79 -29.92
N GLN A 282 7.34 -10.21 -30.54
CA GLN A 282 7.32 -10.65 -31.94
C GLN A 282 7.68 -9.55 -32.92
N VAL A 283 7.10 -8.35 -32.76
CA VAL A 283 7.35 -7.21 -33.66
C VAL A 283 8.78 -6.68 -33.51
N THR A 284 9.35 -6.78 -32.30
CA THR A 284 10.71 -6.32 -32.00
C THR A 284 11.79 -7.38 -32.22
N ALA A 285 11.40 -8.62 -32.58
CA ALA A 285 12.36 -9.69 -32.81
C ALA A 285 13.33 -9.33 -33.94
N ASP A 286 14.61 -9.52 -33.67
CA ASP A 286 15.72 -9.29 -34.61
C ASP A 286 15.77 -7.87 -35.18
N LYS A 287 15.20 -6.88 -34.48
CA LYS A 287 15.25 -5.47 -34.88
C LYS A 287 16.42 -4.77 -34.21
N GLU A 288 17.32 -4.19 -35.00
CA GLU A 288 18.47 -3.44 -34.48
C GLU A 288 18.08 -2.22 -33.64
N TRP A 289 16.90 -1.65 -33.90
CA TRP A 289 16.32 -0.54 -33.13
C TRP A 289 15.61 -0.98 -31.84
N ALA A 290 15.56 -2.28 -31.51
CA ALA A 290 14.85 -2.78 -30.35
C ALA A 290 15.73 -3.66 -29.45
N ASN A 291 15.57 -3.46 -28.15
CA ASN A 291 16.21 -4.23 -27.10
C ASN A 291 15.14 -4.66 -26.09
N VAL A 292 14.32 -5.62 -26.50
CA VAL A 292 13.14 -6.11 -25.76
C VAL A 292 13.37 -7.56 -25.39
N SER A 293 13.23 -7.89 -24.10
CA SER A 293 13.36 -9.27 -23.66
C SER A 293 12.55 -9.58 -22.40
N VAL A 294 12.22 -10.86 -22.24
CA VAL A 294 11.54 -11.34 -21.04
C VAL A 294 12.53 -11.40 -19.89
N SER A 295 12.14 -10.86 -18.74
CA SER A 295 12.89 -11.08 -17.49
C SER A 295 12.56 -12.47 -16.97
N SER A 296 13.56 -13.34 -16.84
CA SER A 296 13.41 -14.61 -16.12
C SER A 296 13.26 -14.32 -14.63
N ILE A 297 12.04 -14.41 -14.09
CA ILE A 297 11.85 -14.61 -12.65
C ILE A 297 12.26 -16.06 -12.37
N SER A 298 13.57 -16.31 -12.28
CA SER A 298 14.11 -17.62 -11.94
C SER A 298 15.24 -17.45 -10.95
N SER A 299 14.90 -17.25 -9.67
CA SER A 299 15.70 -17.70 -8.50
C SER A 299 15.21 -17.17 -7.15
N GLN A 300 14.35 -16.13 -7.08
CA GLN A 300 14.05 -15.47 -5.79
C GLN A 300 12.60 -15.56 -5.30
N TRP A 301 11.67 -16.13 -6.07
CA TRP A 301 10.28 -16.31 -5.62
C TRP A 301 9.96 -17.79 -5.49
N PRO A 302 9.47 -18.27 -4.33
CA PRO A 302 8.94 -19.62 -4.23
C PRO A 302 7.76 -19.72 -5.19
N THR A 303 7.80 -20.71 -6.09
CA THR A 303 6.74 -21.01 -7.05
C THR A 303 5.48 -21.46 -6.31
N TRP A 304 4.66 -20.52 -5.84
CA TRP A 304 3.30 -20.80 -5.40
C TRP A 304 2.37 -20.58 -6.59
N GLY A 305 1.82 -21.66 -7.15
CA GLY A 305 0.67 -21.57 -8.07
C GLY A 305 0.82 -22.13 -9.48
N ARG A 306 1.88 -22.88 -9.83
CA ARG A 306 1.75 -23.83 -10.95
C ARG A 306 0.92 -25.03 -10.46
N SER A 307 -0.40 -24.90 -10.48
CA SER A 307 -1.24 -26.06 -10.73
C SER A 307 -1.33 -26.21 -12.24
N ASP A 308 -0.59 -27.16 -12.79
CA ASP A 308 -0.82 -27.59 -14.16
C ASP A 308 -2.26 -28.13 -14.25
N LYS A 309 -3.10 -27.39 -14.97
CA LYS A 309 -4.34 -27.86 -15.59
C LYS A 309 -4.47 -27.21 -16.96
#